data_AF-A0A1Y3N8M6-F1
#
_entry.id   AF-A0A1Y3N8M6-F1
#
_cell.length_a   1.000
_cell.length_b   1.000
_cell.length_c   1.000
_cell.angle_alpha   90.00
_cell.angle_beta   90.00
_cell.angle_gamma   90.00
#
_symmetry.space_group_name_H-M   'P 1'
#
loop_
_entity.id
_entity.type
_entity.pdbx_description
1 polymer ?
#
loop_
_entity_poly.entity_id
_entity_poly.type
_entity_poly.pdbx_seq_one_letter_code
_entity_poly.pdbx_strand_id
1 'polypeptide(L)'
;LGIVITTVLVISYIPQIFKLIITKNSFGISPYAQMLSFTAQTLTLFNIFLLQQDLINCCLIGQFTIPYCMGTLIGFIQIFLQWCCITTIVFLFIKYFPSRINREYTAIDAQGEMLLREWKVIVRVIYALIIMLTVIITLTLISIFMDWDKESIIYLAGVYGLGSSGFSLIQFLPQIKKTFVNKSVGALSIPSMLIQCPGSFILVIFLAIQPGTNWTTWITYFAGGTLQGILLMLCIYYSYKNK
;
A
#
# COMPACT_ATOMS: atom_id res chain seq x y z
N LEU A 1 12.96 4.27 -19.01
CA LEU A 1 12.32 3.06 -18.45
C LEU A 1 11.60 3.35 -17.13
N GLY A 2 12.29 3.81 -16.07
CA GLY A 2 11.66 4.09 -14.76
C GLY A 2 10.43 5.00 -14.82
N ILE A 3 10.46 6.09 -15.61
CA ILE A 3 9.30 6.97 -15.82
C ILE A 3 8.08 6.21 -16.35
N VAL A 4 8.28 5.32 -17.34
CA VAL A 4 7.20 4.52 -17.94
C VAL A 4 6.59 3.58 -16.90
N ILE A 5 7.43 2.92 -16.10
CA ILE A 5 6.98 2.02 -15.02
C ILE A 5 6.15 2.83 -14.00
N THR A 6 6.64 3.99 -13.58
CA THR A 6 5.94 4.90 -12.67
C THR A 6 4.59 5.34 -13.24
N THR A 7 4.52 5.70 -14.52
CA THR A 7 3.26 6.10 -15.17
C THR A 7 2.25 4.95 -15.19
N VAL A 8 2.67 3.75 -15.60
CA VAL A 8 1.81 2.56 -15.60
C VAL A 8 1.31 2.24 -14.19
N LEU A 9 2.19 2.35 -13.19
CA LEU A 9 1.84 2.14 -11.79
C LEU A 9 0.75 3.12 -11.34
N VAL A 10 0.90 4.42 -11.58
CA VAL A 10 -0.10 5.43 -11.21
C VAL A 10 -1.43 5.17 -11.90
N ILE A 11 -1.40 4.86 -13.21
CA ILE A 11 -2.60 4.53 -13.99
C ILE A 11 -3.35 3.34 -13.37
N SER A 12 -2.65 2.36 -12.80
CA SER A 12 -3.27 1.18 -12.19
C SER A 12 -4.18 1.48 -11.00
N TYR A 13 -3.99 2.62 -10.31
CA TYR A 13 -4.79 3.06 -9.17
C TYR A 13 -6.00 3.92 -9.55
N ILE A 14 -5.98 4.53 -10.74
CA ILE A 14 -7.04 5.44 -11.23
C ILE A 14 -8.42 4.76 -11.22
N PRO A 15 -8.61 3.51 -11.68
CA PRO A 15 -9.95 2.89 -11.71
C PRO A 15 -10.60 2.81 -10.33
N GLN A 16 -9.81 2.54 -9.28
CA GLN A 16 -10.32 2.45 -7.91
C GLN A 16 -10.69 3.83 -7.36
N ILE A 17 -9.84 4.84 -7.59
CA ILE A 17 -10.10 6.23 -7.21
C ILE A 17 -11.39 6.72 -7.88
N PHE A 18 -11.52 6.52 -9.19
CA PHE A 18 -12.67 6.95 -9.97
C PHE A 18 -13.96 6.24 -9.53
N LYS A 19 -13.90 4.92 -9.27
CA LYS A 19 -15.03 4.16 -8.74
C LYS A 19 -15.53 4.75 -7.41
N LEU A 20 -14.64 5.08 -6.47
CA LEU A 20 -15.01 5.67 -5.18
C LEU A 20 -15.64 7.07 -5.35
N ILE A 21 -15.10 7.91 -6.23
CA ILE A 21 -15.62 9.26 -6.49
C ILE A 21 -17.03 9.22 -7.11
N ILE A 22 -17.25 8.33 -8.08
CA ILE A 22 -18.56 8.20 -8.75
C ILE A 22 -19.59 7.59 -7.83
N THR A 23 -19.28 6.44 -7.23
CA THR A 23 -20.26 5.70 -6.42
C THR A 23 -20.59 6.41 -5.12
N LYS A 24 -19.67 7.27 -4.62
CA LYS A 24 -19.77 7.93 -3.31
C LYS A 24 -20.14 6.96 -2.18
N ASN A 25 -19.72 5.69 -2.33
CA ASN A 25 -20.05 4.61 -1.41
C ASN A 25 -18.91 3.60 -1.41
N SER A 26 -18.36 3.29 -0.24
CA SER A 26 -17.31 2.30 -0.07
C SER A 26 -17.80 0.94 0.47
N PHE A 27 -19.12 0.69 0.45
CA PHE A 27 -19.70 -0.59 0.87
C PHE A 27 -19.10 -1.80 0.13
N GLY A 28 -18.81 -2.87 0.86
CA GLY A 28 -18.24 -4.12 0.33
C GLY A 28 -16.71 -4.12 0.17
N ILE A 29 -16.04 -2.98 0.37
CA ILE A 29 -14.58 -2.92 0.46
C ILE A 29 -14.17 -3.24 1.90
N SER A 30 -13.25 -4.20 2.08
CA SER A 30 -12.79 -4.59 3.42
C SER A 30 -11.96 -3.46 4.06
N PRO A 31 -12.41 -2.87 5.19
CA PRO A 31 -11.66 -1.81 5.85
C PRO A 31 -10.29 -2.28 6.33
N TYR A 32 -10.21 -3.50 6.86
CA TYR A 32 -8.96 -4.09 7.32
C TYR A 32 -7.92 -4.21 6.21
N ALA A 33 -8.31 -4.74 5.05
CA ALA A 33 -7.38 -4.92 3.93
C ALA A 33 -6.86 -3.57 3.43
N GLN A 34 -7.73 -2.56 3.34
CA GLN A 34 -7.35 -1.23 2.89
C GLN A 34 -6.35 -0.56 3.85
N MET A 35 -6.53 -0.71 5.16
CA MET A 35 -5.65 -0.11 6.16
C MET A 35 -4.32 -0.85 6.28
N LEU A 36 -4.32 -2.19 6.22
CA LEU A 36 -3.09 -3.01 6.20
C LEU A 36 -2.23 -2.66 4.97
N SER A 37 -2.87 -2.42 3.82
CA SER A 37 -2.18 -1.98 2.60
C SER A 37 -1.48 -0.64 2.81
N PHE A 38 -2.13 0.31 3.47
CA PHE A 38 -1.55 1.61 3.79
C PHE A 38 -0.39 1.50 4.78
N THR A 39 -0.50 0.66 5.82
CA THR A 39 0.59 0.38 6.75
C THR A 39 1.81 -0.20 6.05
N ALA A 40 1.62 -1.25 5.24
CA ALA A 40 2.70 -1.87 4.49
C ALA A 40 3.43 -0.85 3.59
N GLN A 41 2.68 -0.06 2.83
CA GLN A 41 3.28 0.94 1.95
C GLN A 41 3.97 2.07 2.69
N THR A 42 3.47 2.48 3.87
CA THR A 42 4.16 3.46 4.71
C THR A 42 5.49 2.91 5.19
N LEU A 43 5.52 1.69 5.72
CA LEU A 43 6.77 1.03 6.14
C LEU A 43 7.76 0.88 4.98
N THR A 44 7.28 0.54 3.79
CA THR A 44 8.12 0.45 2.58
C THR A 44 8.70 1.80 2.18
N LEU A 45 7.93 2.89 2.28
CA LEU A 45 8.41 4.25 2.00
C LEU A 45 9.53 4.65 2.96
N PHE A 46 9.36 4.41 4.27
CA PHE A 46 10.38 4.72 5.25
C PHE A 46 11.60 3.80 5.16
N ASN A 47 11.43 2.54 4.75
CA ASN A 47 12.55 1.63 4.43
C ASN A 47 13.45 2.23 3.34
N ILE A 48 12.90 2.57 2.17
CA ILE A 48 13.71 3.11 1.07
C ILE A 48 14.27 4.49 1.42
N PHE A 49 13.53 5.30 2.18
CA PHE A 49 14.00 6.60 2.66
C PHE A 49 15.27 6.46 3.50
N LEU A 50 15.28 5.54 4.49
CA LEU A 50 16.45 5.26 5.33
C LEU A 50 17.65 4.74 4.52
N LEU A 51 17.42 3.90 3.52
CA LEU A 51 18.51 3.33 2.72
C LEU A 51 19.12 4.33 1.73
N GLN A 52 18.33 5.31 1.26
CA GLN A 52 18.76 6.29 0.26
C GLN A 52 19.11 7.68 0.82
N GLN A 53 19.29 7.82 2.14
CA GLN A 53 19.54 9.11 2.80
C GLN A 53 20.73 9.87 2.20
N ASP A 54 21.87 9.19 1.99
CA ASP A 54 23.07 9.82 1.42
C ASP A 54 22.81 10.38 0.02
N LEU A 55 22.11 9.60 -0.82
CA LEU A 55 21.77 9.99 -2.19
C LEU A 55 20.80 11.19 -2.20
N ILE A 56 19.83 11.20 -1.29
CA ILE A 56 18.88 12.30 -1.11
C ILE A 56 19.64 13.56 -0.67
N ASN A 57 20.54 13.47 0.31
CA ASN A 57 21.32 14.61 0.80
C ASN A 57 22.21 15.20 -0.30
N CYS A 58 22.93 14.37 -1.08
CA CYS A 58 23.73 14.83 -2.21
C CYS A 58 22.89 15.56 -3.28
N CYS A 59 21.67 15.06 -3.53
CA CYS A 59 20.71 15.73 -4.42
C CYS A 59 20.24 17.09 -3.87
N LEU A 60 19.93 17.18 -2.57
CA LEU A 60 19.41 18.40 -1.94
C LEU A 60 20.45 19.51 -1.84
N ILE A 61 21.72 19.15 -1.59
CA ILE A 61 22.84 20.09 -1.51
C ILE A 61 23.26 20.58 -2.91
N GLY A 62 22.71 20.00 -3.98
CA GLY A 62 22.99 20.41 -5.36
C GLY A 62 24.32 19.88 -5.90
N GLN A 63 24.86 18.80 -5.33
CA GLN A 63 26.09 18.18 -5.83
C GLN A 63 25.89 17.46 -7.17
N PHE A 64 24.66 17.04 -7.47
CA PHE A 64 24.30 16.37 -8.72
C PHE A 64 23.38 17.22 -9.60
N THR A 65 23.46 17.01 -10.91
CA THR A 65 22.51 17.58 -11.86
C THR A 65 21.11 16.99 -11.68
N ILE A 66 20.07 17.79 -11.94
CA ILE A 66 18.67 17.38 -11.77
C ILE A 66 18.33 16.04 -12.47
N PRO A 67 18.73 15.82 -13.75
CA PRO A 67 18.41 14.56 -14.43
C PRO A 67 19.09 13.35 -13.79
N TYR A 68 20.31 13.53 -13.28
CA TYR A 68 21.03 12.48 -12.56
C TYR A 68 20.35 12.13 -11.24
N CYS A 69 19.89 13.15 -10.50
CA CYS A 69 19.14 12.95 -9.27
C CYS A 69 17.81 12.22 -9.53
N MET A 70 17.07 12.63 -10.56
CA MET A 70 15.82 11.96 -10.96
C MET A 70 16.06 10.50 -11.34
N GLY A 71 17.15 10.20 -12.03
CA GLY A 71 17.53 8.83 -12.39
C GLY A 71 17.92 7.98 -11.19
N THR A 72 18.61 8.57 -10.21
CA THR A 72 19.13 7.86 -9.03
C THR A 72 18.04 7.61 -7.98
N LEU A 73 17.12 8.55 -7.80
CA LEU A 73 16.01 8.48 -6.83
C LEU A 73 14.70 7.97 -7.43
N ILE A 74 14.73 7.45 -8.67
CA ILE A 74 13.52 7.03 -9.39
C ILE A 74 12.69 5.98 -8.64
N GLY A 75 13.31 5.00 -7.99
CA GLY A 75 12.55 4.03 -7.19
C GLY A 75 11.93 4.63 -5.94
N PHE A 76 12.61 5.57 -5.27
CA PHE A 76 12.02 6.33 -4.17
C PHE A 76 10.80 7.13 -4.65
N ILE A 77 10.92 7.84 -5.79
CA ILE A 77 9.82 8.58 -6.42
C ILE A 77 8.66 7.63 -6.74
N GLN A 78 8.94 6.44 -7.27
CA GLN A 78 7.93 5.46 -7.62
C GLN A 78 7.15 4.98 -6.38
N ILE A 79 7.86 4.60 -5.31
CA ILE A 79 7.25 4.15 -4.04
C ILE A 79 6.46 5.29 -3.39
N PHE A 80 7.00 6.51 -3.41
CA PHE A 80 6.32 7.70 -2.89
C PHE A 80 5.02 8.00 -3.63
N LEU A 81 5.03 7.97 -4.97
CA LEU A 81 3.81 8.16 -5.77
C LEU A 81 2.78 7.06 -5.51
N GLN A 82 3.21 5.81 -5.37
CA GLN A 82 2.34 4.69 -5.00
C GLN A 82 1.69 4.91 -3.63
N TRP A 83 2.47 5.39 -2.65
CA TRP A 83 1.98 5.75 -1.33
C TRP A 83 0.93 6.87 -1.43
N CYS A 84 1.17 7.94 -2.20
CA CYS A 84 0.20 9.01 -2.44
C CYS A 84 -1.12 8.49 -3.05
N CYS A 85 -1.07 7.56 -4.01
CA CYS A 85 -2.26 6.94 -4.57
C CYS A 85 -3.05 6.16 -3.51
N ILE A 86 -2.39 5.37 -2.68
CA ILE A 86 -3.05 4.56 -1.65
C ILE A 86 -3.62 5.44 -0.53
N THR A 87 -2.88 6.47 -0.10
CA THR A 87 -3.39 7.50 0.83
C THR A 87 -4.66 8.15 0.29
N THR A 88 -4.69 8.48 -1.00
CA THR A 88 -5.89 9.03 -1.66
C THR A 88 -7.05 8.05 -1.59
N ILE A 89 -6.82 6.77 -1.89
CA ILE A 89 -7.86 5.73 -1.82
C ILE A 89 -8.38 5.56 -0.39
N VAL A 90 -7.50 5.52 0.61
CA VAL A 90 -7.87 5.42 2.04
C VAL A 90 -8.72 6.62 2.46
N PHE A 91 -8.31 7.83 2.08
CA PHE A 91 -9.07 9.05 2.36
C PHE A 91 -10.48 9.00 1.77
N LEU A 92 -10.59 8.65 0.48
CA LEU A 92 -11.90 8.51 -0.18
C LEU A 92 -12.73 7.37 0.42
N PHE A 93 -12.09 6.26 0.79
CA PHE A 93 -12.74 5.13 1.44
C PHE A 93 -13.40 5.53 2.76
N ILE A 94 -12.69 6.27 3.61
CA ILE A 94 -13.22 6.78 4.89
C ILE A 94 -14.32 7.82 4.65
N LYS A 95 -14.08 8.78 3.73
CA LYS A 95 -15.03 9.85 3.41
C LYS A 95 -16.37 9.32 2.91
N TYR A 96 -16.34 8.29 2.06
CA TYR A 96 -17.52 7.65 1.49
C TYR A 96 -17.96 6.39 2.25
N PHE A 97 -17.40 6.17 3.45
CA PHE A 97 -17.86 5.08 4.30
C PHE A 97 -19.30 5.37 4.73
N PRO A 98 -20.23 4.42 4.60
CA PRO A 98 -21.60 4.59 5.03
C PRO A 98 -21.66 4.64 6.57
N SER A 99 -21.34 5.81 7.14
CA SER A 99 -21.56 6.13 8.55
C SER A 99 -22.95 6.74 8.71
N ARG A 100 -23.57 6.53 9.88
CA ARG A 100 -24.95 6.91 10.27
C ARG A 100 -25.39 8.33 9.85
N ILE A 101 -24.46 9.24 9.60
CA ILE A 101 -24.69 10.67 9.35
C ILE A 101 -25.39 10.95 8.00
N ASN A 102 -25.31 10.06 7.01
CA ASN A 102 -25.86 10.31 5.66
C ASN A 102 -27.15 9.53 5.30
N ARG A 103 -27.75 8.78 6.23
CA ARG A 103 -29.04 8.12 6.02
C ARG A 103 -29.82 8.17 7.33
N GLU A 104 -31.09 8.59 7.27
CA GLU A 104 -32.10 8.30 8.28
C GLU A 104 -32.24 6.77 8.40
N TYR A 105 -31.30 6.13 9.08
CA TYR A 105 -31.42 4.74 9.48
C TYR A 105 -32.13 4.71 10.83
N THR A 106 -33.43 4.43 10.80
CA THR A 106 -34.14 3.93 11.95
C THR A 106 -33.43 2.68 12.47
N ALA A 107 -33.12 2.65 13.75
CA ALA A 107 -32.19 1.71 14.38
C ALA A 107 -32.70 0.25 14.50
N ILE A 108 -33.57 -0.21 13.61
CA ILE A 108 -34.27 -1.50 13.72
C ILE A 108 -33.68 -2.60 12.80
N ASP A 109 -32.89 -2.26 11.77
CA ASP A 109 -32.35 -3.26 10.84
C ASP A 109 -30.95 -3.79 11.22
N ALA A 110 -30.78 -5.12 11.17
CA ALA A 110 -29.51 -5.84 11.39
C ALA A 110 -28.33 -5.30 10.53
N GLN A 111 -28.64 -4.66 9.41
CA GLN A 111 -27.66 -3.99 8.55
C GLN A 111 -27.00 -2.77 9.22
N GLY A 112 -27.76 -2.00 10.01
CA GLY A 112 -27.24 -0.84 10.74
C GLY A 112 -26.27 -1.22 11.84
N GLU A 113 -26.52 -2.32 12.55
CA GLU A 113 -25.61 -2.85 13.57
C GLU A 113 -24.28 -3.33 12.98
N MET A 114 -24.32 -3.99 11.82
CA MET A 114 -23.13 -4.42 11.08
C MET A 114 -22.26 -3.21 10.70
N LEU A 115 -22.85 -2.18 10.10
CA LEU A 115 -22.14 -0.96 9.70
C LEU A 115 -21.55 -0.21 10.90
N LEU A 116 -22.27 -0.14 12.04
CA LEU A 116 -21.76 0.48 13.25
C LEU A 116 -20.56 -0.29 13.82
N ARG A 117 -20.59 -1.62 13.75
CA ARG A 117 -19.46 -2.48 14.14
C ARG A 117 -18.24 -2.25 13.24
N GLU A 118 -18.45 -2.18 11.93
CA GLU A 118 -17.38 -1.86 10.96
C GLU A 118 -16.82 -0.45 11.15
N TRP A 119 -17.66 0.56 11.43
CA TRP A 119 -17.20 1.91 11.74
C TRP A 119 -16.35 1.97 13.01
N LYS A 120 -16.77 1.31 14.09
CA LYS A 120 -15.97 1.22 15.34
C LYS A 120 -14.63 0.53 15.11
N VAL A 121 -14.57 -0.41 14.17
CA VAL A 121 -13.31 -1.03 13.75
C VAL A 121 -12.45 -0.03 13.00
N ILE A 122 -13.00 0.67 12.00
CA ILE A 122 -12.29 1.69 11.22
C ILE A 122 -11.66 2.73 12.14
N VAL A 123 -12.43 3.26 13.08
CA VAL A 123 -11.95 4.25 14.05
C VAL A 123 -10.78 3.70 14.87
N ARG A 124 -10.88 2.48 15.41
CA ARG A 124 -9.79 1.83 16.16
C ARG A 124 -8.53 1.66 15.29
N VAL A 125 -8.70 1.25 14.04
CA VAL A 125 -7.58 1.07 13.11
C VAL A 125 -6.94 2.42 12.75
N ILE A 126 -7.72 3.49 12.55
CA ILE A 126 -7.18 4.83 12.31
C ILE A 126 -6.33 5.31 13.49
N TYR A 127 -6.80 5.14 14.74
CA TYR A 127 -5.98 5.49 15.90
C TYR A 127 -4.68 4.66 15.96
N ALA A 128 -4.76 3.35 15.69
CA ALA A 128 -3.58 2.50 15.63
C ALA A 128 -2.60 2.93 14.52
N LEU A 129 -3.11 3.36 13.36
CA LEU A 129 -2.31 3.90 12.26
C LEU A 129 -1.62 5.21 12.63
N ILE A 130 -2.31 6.13 13.31
CA ILE A 130 -1.72 7.39 13.77
C ILE A 130 -0.58 7.09 14.74
N ILE A 131 -0.80 6.23 15.73
CA ILE A 131 0.24 5.82 16.69
C ILE A 131 1.43 5.20 15.94
N MET A 132 1.17 4.25 15.05
CA MET A 132 2.22 3.60 14.25
C MET A 132 3.00 4.59 13.40
N LEU A 133 2.33 5.53 12.73
CA LEU A 133 2.97 6.59 11.96
C LEU A 133 3.82 7.50 12.84
N THR A 134 3.32 7.88 14.03
CA THR A 134 4.10 8.68 14.98
C THR A 134 5.37 7.94 15.40
N VAL A 135 5.29 6.64 15.69
CA VAL A 135 6.46 5.82 16.06
C VAL A 135 7.47 5.72 14.91
N ILE A 136 7.02 5.48 13.68
CA ILE A 136 7.91 5.41 12.51
C ILE A 136 8.61 6.75 12.30
N ILE A 137 7.87 7.85 12.33
CA ILE A 137 8.42 9.19 12.13
C ILE A 137 9.43 9.49 13.25
N THR A 138 9.07 9.29 14.52
CA THR A 138 9.98 9.60 15.63
C THR A 138 11.24 8.73 15.58
N LEU A 139 11.14 7.43 15.32
CA LEU A 139 12.32 6.56 15.19
C LEU A 139 13.21 6.96 14.02
N THR A 140 12.63 7.32 12.88
CA THR A 140 13.37 7.77 11.68
C THR A 140 14.05 9.13 11.93
N LEU A 141 13.37 10.04 12.63
CA LEU A 141 13.98 11.32 13.01
C LEU A 141 15.11 11.13 14.01
N ILE A 142 14.93 10.26 15.03
CA ILE A 142 15.98 9.94 16.00
C ILE A 142 17.20 9.35 15.28
N SER A 143 17.01 8.43 14.33
CA SER A 143 18.14 7.86 13.60
C SER A 143 18.94 8.89 12.80
N ILE A 144 18.27 9.93 12.29
CA ILE A 144 18.92 11.02 11.56
C ILE A 144 19.60 12.00 12.52
N PHE A 145 18.88 12.51 13.53
CA PHE A 145 19.38 13.55 14.42
C PHE A 145 20.47 13.08 15.37
N MET A 146 20.50 11.79 15.68
CA MET A 146 21.53 11.18 16.53
C MET A 146 22.68 10.57 15.71
N ASP A 147 22.72 10.84 14.39
CA ASP A 147 23.75 10.36 13.46
C ASP A 147 24.08 8.87 13.67
N TRP A 148 23.04 8.02 13.60
CA TRP A 148 23.21 6.59 13.77
C TRP A 148 24.20 6.03 12.75
N ASP A 149 24.97 5.03 13.15
CA ASP A 149 25.88 4.35 12.25
C ASP A 149 25.10 3.63 11.13
N LYS A 150 25.81 3.37 10.03
CA LYS A 150 25.22 2.78 8.82
C LYS A 150 24.60 1.40 9.06
N GLU A 151 25.18 0.59 9.96
CA GLU A 151 24.65 -0.74 10.25
C GLU A 151 23.31 -0.64 11.00
N SER A 152 23.23 0.25 11.99
CA SER A 152 21.99 0.54 12.71
C SER A 152 20.87 1.06 11.80
N ILE A 153 21.19 1.94 10.83
CA ILE A 153 20.22 2.42 9.83
C ILE A 153 19.75 1.27 8.93
N ILE A 154 20.67 0.42 8.45
CA ILE A 154 20.32 -0.74 7.63
C ILE A 154 19.45 -1.73 8.41
N TYR A 155 19.72 -1.94 9.70
CA TYR A 155 18.91 -2.79 10.56
C TYR A 155 17.49 -2.23 10.73
N LEU A 156 17.36 -0.94 11.06
CA LEU A 156 16.06 -0.28 11.20
C LEU A 156 15.26 -0.32 9.89
N ALA A 157 15.92 -0.04 8.76
CA ALA A 157 15.31 -0.21 7.45
C ALA A 157 14.83 -1.65 7.24
N GLY A 158 15.64 -2.65 7.61
CA GLY A 158 15.27 -4.06 7.53
C GLY A 158 14.02 -4.41 8.35
N VAL A 159 13.88 -3.85 9.55
CA VAL A 159 12.66 -4.00 10.37
C VAL A 159 11.44 -3.44 9.64
N TYR A 160 11.55 -2.25 9.03
CA TYR A 160 10.46 -1.67 8.25
C TYR A 160 10.10 -2.51 7.02
N GLY A 161 11.11 -2.99 6.27
CA GLY A 161 10.91 -3.82 5.08
C GLY A 161 10.24 -5.16 5.39
N LEU A 162 10.71 -5.85 6.43
CA LEU A 162 10.12 -7.12 6.88
C LEU A 162 8.72 -6.92 7.47
N GLY A 163 8.53 -5.87 8.27
CA GLY A 163 7.23 -5.51 8.81
C GLY A 163 6.20 -5.28 7.71
N SER A 164 6.58 -4.53 6.67
CA SER A 164 5.74 -4.29 5.49
C SER A 164 5.33 -5.59 4.78
N SER A 165 6.28 -6.49 4.55
CA SER A 165 6.00 -7.81 3.96
C SER A 165 5.05 -8.62 4.84
N GLY A 166 5.21 -8.56 6.17
CA GLY A 166 4.32 -9.18 7.15
C GLY A 166 2.89 -8.65 7.06
N PHE A 167 2.71 -7.32 7.00
CA PHE A 167 1.39 -6.72 6.82
C PHE A 167 0.75 -7.10 5.48
N SER A 168 1.55 -7.20 4.41
CA SER A 168 1.08 -7.65 3.10
C SER A 168 0.58 -9.10 3.14
N LEU A 169 1.27 -10.00 3.86
CA LEU A 169 0.81 -11.37 4.08
C LEU A 169 -0.53 -11.41 4.82
N ILE A 170 -0.66 -10.65 5.91
CA ILE A 170 -1.89 -10.56 6.71
C ILE A 170 -3.03 -9.95 5.88
N GLN A 171 -2.74 -9.06 4.94
CA GLN A 171 -3.71 -8.49 4.04
C GLN A 171 -4.25 -9.52 3.04
N PHE A 172 -3.36 -10.23 2.33
CA PHE A 172 -3.76 -11.07 1.20
C PHE A 172 -4.23 -12.48 1.60
N LEU A 173 -3.63 -13.10 2.63
CA LEU A 173 -3.95 -14.49 3.00
C LEU A 173 -5.43 -14.69 3.42
N PRO A 174 -6.03 -13.84 4.27
CA PRO A 174 -7.44 -13.98 4.62
C PRO A 174 -8.35 -13.79 3.40
N GLN A 175 -7.98 -12.89 2.48
CA GLN A 175 -8.74 -12.65 1.26
C GLN A 175 -8.68 -13.86 0.31
N ILE A 176 -7.49 -14.45 0.12
CA ILE A 176 -7.31 -15.69 -0.65
C ILE A 176 -8.17 -16.81 -0.05
N LYS A 177 -8.10 -17.01 1.27
CA LYS A 177 -8.90 -18.02 1.97
C LYS A 177 -10.40 -17.77 1.76
N LYS A 178 -10.86 -16.53 1.92
CA LYS A 178 -12.27 -16.15 1.73
C LYS A 178 -12.75 -16.41 0.30
N THR A 179 -11.97 -16.00 -0.70
CA THR A 179 -12.31 -16.24 -2.11
C THR A 179 -12.35 -17.73 -2.44
N PHE A 180 -11.41 -18.52 -1.89
CA PHE A 180 -11.39 -19.97 -2.08
C PHE A 180 -12.60 -20.66 -1.45
N VAL A 181 -12.96 -20.29 -0.21
CA VAL A 181 -14.10 -20.89 0.52
C VAL A 181 -15.44 -20.45 -0.09
N ASN A 182 -15.61 -19.15 -0.37
CA ASN A 182 -16.87 -18.61 -0.86
C ASN A 182 -17.12 -18.86 -2.35
N LYS A 183 -16.09 -19.32 -3.09
CA LYS A 183 -16.15 -19.59 -4.54
C LYS A 183 -16.70 -18.41 -5.36
N SER A 184 -16.48 -17.18 -4.90
CA SER A 184 -16.99 -15.96 -5.50
C SER A 184 -16.00 -14.80 -5.35
N VAL A 185 -16.02 -13.88 -6.32
CA VAL A 185 -15.05 -12.78 -6.45
C VAL A 185 -15.38 -11.60 -5.51
N GLY A 186 -16.64 -11.43 -5.13
CA GLY A 186 -17.09 -10.31 -4.31
C GLY A 186 -16.89 -8.94 -4.99
N ALA A 187 -16.50 -7.92 -4.24
CA ALA A 187 -16.31 -6.54 -4.72
C ALA A 187 -14.92 -6.22 -5.30
N LEU A 188 -14.07 -7.24 -5.50
CA LEU A 188 -12.67 -7.09 -5.93
C LEU A 188 -12.57 -6.56 -7.38
N SER A 189 -11.57 -5.71 -7.63
CA SER A 189 -11.30 -5.13 -8.95
C SER A 189 -10.30 -5.98 -9.74
N ILE A 190 -10.78 -6.93 -10.54
CA ILE A 190 -9.95 -7.75 -11.44
C ILE A 190 -9.08 -6.88 -12.38
N PRO A 191 -9.59 -5.80 -13.03
CA PRO A 191 -8.78 -4.98 -13.93
C PRO A 191 -7.59 -4.32 -13.24
N SER A 192 -7.77 -3.84 -12.00
CA SER A 192 -6.68 -3.23 -11.24
C SER A 192 -5.61 -4.27 -10.89
N MET A 193 -6.02 -5.47 -10.46
CA MET A 193 -5.08 -6.55 -10.14
C MET A 193 -4.31 -7.06 -11.37
N LEU A 194 -4.93 -7.08 -12.55
CA LEU A 194 -4.27 -7.46 -13.81
C LEU A 194 -3.12 -6.53 -14.19
N ILE A 195 -3.25 -5.23 -13.92
CA ILE A 195 -2.21 -4.23 -14.20
C ILE A 195 -1.14 -4.25 -13.09
N GLN A 196 -1.56 -4.33 -11.83
CA GLN A 196 -0.65 -4.24 -10.69
C GLN A 196 0.24 -5.46 -10.51
N CYS A 197 -0.28 -6.68 -10.75
CA CYS A 197 0.48 -7.91 -10.58
C CYS A 197 1.78 -7.93 -11.41
N PRO A 198 1.76 -7.78 -12.75
CA PRO A 198 2.99 -7.71 -13.53
C PRO A 198 3.83 -6.47 -13.18
N GLY A 199 3.19 -5.34 -12.89
CA GLY A 199 3.88 -4.12 -12.46
C GLY A 199 4.70 -4.31 -11.18
N SER A 200 4.21 -5.12 -10.23
CA SER A 200 4.92 -5.42 -8.97
C SER A 200 6.22 -6.19 -9.21
N PHE A 201 6.23 -7.17 -10.12
CA PHE A 201 7.45 -7.93 -10.44
C PHE A 201 8.46 -7.10 -11.23
N ILE A 202 7.99 -6.25 -12.15
CA ILE A 202 8.86 -5.29 -12.85
C ILE A 202 9.50 -4.34 -11.81
N LEU A 203 8.72 -3.87 -10.83
CA LEU A 203 9.23 -3.03 -9.74
C LEU A 203 10.26 -3.77 -8.87
N VAL A 204 10.05 -5.06 -8.57
CA VAL A 204 11.04 -5.87 -7.84
C VAL A 204 12.39 -5.87 -8.55
N ILE A 205 12.40 -6.17 -9.85
CA ILE A 205 13.64 -6.19 -10.66
C ILE A 205 14.28 -4.81 -10.65
N PHE A 206 13.49 -3.76 -10.83
CA PHE A 206 13.96 -2.40 -10.86
C PHE A 206 14.60 -1.95 -9.54
N LEU A 207 13.95 -2.24 -8.41
CA LEU A 207 14.48 -1.95 -7.07
C LEU A 207 15.69 -2.83 -6.73
N ALA A 208 15.78 -4.06 -7.25
CA ALA A 208 16.91 -4.94 -6.99
C ALA A 208 18.20 -4.48 -7.68
N ILE A 209 18.08 -3.80 -8.83
CA ILE A 209 19.22 -3.25 -9.58
C ILE A 209 19.56 -1.83 -9.11
N GLN A 210 18.64 -1.15 -8.41
CA GLN A 210 18.84 0.24 -7.99
C GLN A 210 19.98 0.36 -6.95
N PRO A 211 20.93 1.29 -7.14
CA PRO A 211 21.96 1.55 -6.13
C PRO A 211 21.36 2.07 -4.82
N GLY A 212 21.94 1.65 -3.70
CA GLY A 212 21.54 2.11 -2.37
C GLY A 212 20.25 1.49 -1.85
N THR A 213 19.65 0.52 -2.53
CA THR A 213 18.57 -0.32 -1.98
C THR A 213 19.13 -1.69 -1.57
N ASN A 214 18.34 -2.47 -0.85
CA ASN A 214 18.66 -3.87 -0.57
C ASN A 214 17.39 -4.73 -0.69
N TRP A 215 17.51 -6.03 -0.38
CA TRP A 215 16.40 -6.97 -0.51
C TRP A 215 15.18 -6.65 0.35
N THR A 216 15.37 -5.96 1.47
CA THR A 216 14.27 -5.56 2.36
C THR A 216 13.36 -4.50 1.73
N THR A 217 13.85 -3.76 0.72
CA THR A 217 13.06 -2.79 -0.04
C THR A 217 12.11 -3.44 -1.01
N TRP A 218 12.57 -4.47 -1.73
CA TRP A 218 11.77 -5.12 -2.78
C TRP A 218 11.00 -6.35 -2.32
N ILE A 219 11.33 -6.95 -1.18
CA ILE A 219 10.67 -8.18 -0.67
C ILE A 219 9.16 -7.98 -0.48
N THR A 220 8.72 -6.81 -0.03
CA THR A 220 7.29 -6.49 0.10
C THR A 220 6.57 -6.62 -1.24
N TYR A 221 7.15 -6.08 -2.32
CA TYR A 221 6.54 -6.12 -3.64
C TYR A 221 6.56 -7.54 -4.23
N PHE A 222 7.60 -8.31 -3.94
CA PHE A 222 7.66 -9.72 -4.34
C PHE A 222 6.59 -10.57 -3.62
N ALA A 223 6.52 -10.45 -2.29
CA ALA A 223 5.54 -11.18 -1.48
C ALA A 223 4.10 -10.76 -1.81
N GLY A 224 3.84 -9.45 -1.83
CA GLY A 224 2.54 -8.89 -2.18
C GLY A 224 2.13 -9.24 -3.62
N GLY A 225 3.02 -9.11 -4.59
CA GLY A 225 2.79 -9.45 -5.99
C GLY A 225 2.46 -10.92 -6.20
N THR A 226 3.18 -11.82 -5.52
CA THR A 226 2.92 -13.27 -5.57
C THR A 226 1.54 -13.61 -5.01
N LEU A 227 1.19 -13.07 -3.83
CA LEU A 227 -0.11 -13.31 -3.20
C LEU A 227 -1.25 -12.70 -4.02
N GLN A 228 -1.06 -11.49 -4.54
CA GLN A 228 -2.01 -10.83 -5.43
C GLN A 228 -2.20 -11.61 -6.73
N GLY A 229 -1.14 -12.21 -7.28
CA GLY A 229 -1.20 -13.11 -8.43
C GLY A 229 -2.03 -14.35 -8.14
N ILE A 230 -1.83 -15.01 -7.00
CA ILE A 230 -2.65 -16.16 -6.56
C ILE A 230 -4.12 -15.76 -6.44
N LEU A 231 -4.40 -14.62 -5.80
CA LEU A 231 -5.76 -14.11 -5.67
C LEU A 231 -6.40 -13.80 -7.03
N LEU A 232 -5.65 -13.20 -7.95
CA LEU A 232 -6.10 -12.89 -9.30
C LEU A 232 -6.48 -14.17 -10.07
N MET A 233 -5.65 -15.21 -10.01
CA MET A 233 -5.95 -16.50 -10.65
C MET A 233 -7.25 -17.11 -10.11
N LEU A 234 -7.45 -17.08 -8.79
CA LEU A 234 -8.71 -17.53 -8.18
C LEU A 234 -9.90 -16.69 -8.65
N CYS A 235 -9.74 -15.37 -8.73
CA CYS A 235 -10.81 -14.48 -9.18
C CYS A 235 -11.21 -14.75 -10.64
N ILE A 236 -10.23 -14.94 -11.53
CA ILE A 236 -10.49 -15.28 -12.94
C ILE A 236 -11.22 -16.63 -13.03
N TYR A 237 -10.74 -17.65 -12.32
CA TYR A 237 -11.32 -18.98 -12.31
C TYR A 237 -12.80 -18.97 -11.86
N TYR A 238 -13.10 -18.37 -10.70
CA TYR A 238 -14.48 -18.31 -10.21
C TYR A 238 -15.37 -17.35 -11.01
N SER A 239 -14.79 -16.30 -11.62
CA SER A 239 -15.56 -15.44 -12.52
C SER A 239 -15.97 -16.16 -13.80
N TYR A 240 -15.18 -17.11 -14.28
CA TYR A 240 -15.55 -17.92 -15.45
C TYR A 240 -16.53 -19.03 -15.06
N LYS A 241 -16.31 -19.70 -13.93
CA LYS A 241 -17.15 -20.80 -13.46
C LYS A 241 -18.59 -20.38 -13.09
N ASN A 242 -18.75 -19.16 -12.56
CA ASN A 242 -20.06 -18.66 -12.11
C ASN A 242 -20.79 -17.82 -13.18
N LYS A 243 -20.23 -17.73 -14.39
CA LYS A 243 -20.93 -17.24 -15.58
C LYS A 243 -21.70 -18.38 -16.23
#